data_AF-A0A258JVR1-F1
#
_entry.id   AF-A0A258JVR1-F1
#
_cell.length_a   1.000
_cell.length_b   1.000
_cell.length_c   1.000
_cell.angle_alpha   90.00
_cell.angle_beta   90.00
_cell.angle_gamma   90.00
#
_symmetry.space_group_name_H-M   'P 1'
#
loop_
_entity.id
_entity.type
_entity.pdbx_description
1 polymer ?
#
loop_
_entity_poly.entity_id
_entity_poly.type
_entity_poly.pdbx_seq_one_letter_code
_entity_poly.pdbx_strand_id
1 'polypeptide(L)' 'MNVHTFIISEKSEKYLDAFESIIRKYGTRISKISTKDGTVYEIEFDSSELMDNCKKAISQQLPNLY' A
#
# COMPACT_ATOMS: atom_id res chain seq x y z
N MET A 1 -20.40 0.55 -6.90
CA MET A 1 -19.03 0.01 -7.07
C MET A 1 -18.42 -0.13 -5.68
N ASN A 2 -17.93 -1.31 -5.29
CA ASN A 2 -17.27 -1.54 -4.00
C ASN A 2 -15.78 -1.29 -4.18
N VAL A 3 -15.25 -0.25 -3.53
CA VAL A 3 -13.82 0.07 -3.54
C VAL A 3 -13.20 -0.47 -2.25
N HIS A 4 -12.08 -1.19 -2.37
CA HIS A 4 -11.31 -1.65 -1.22
C HIS A 4 -10.13 -0.71 -0.98
N THR A 5 -10.00 -0.20 0.25
CA THR A 5 -8.90 0.70 0.64
C THR A 5 -7.91 0.01 1.57
N PHE A 6 -6.63 0.30 1.37
CA PHE A 6 -5.53 -0.13 2.24
C PHE A 6 -4.75 1.09 2.73
N ILE A 7 -4.36 1.09 3.99
CA ILE A 7 -3.74 2.24 4.66
C ILE A 7 -2.31 1.89 5.09
N ILE A 8 -1.33 2.70 4.69
CA ILE A 8 0.10 2.55 5.08
C ILE A 8 0.57 3.81 5.80
N SER A 9 1.14 3.66 7.00
CA SER A 9 1.65 4.77 7.82
C SER A 9 3.13 5.09 7.56
N GLU A 10 3.56 6.32 7.85
CA GLU A 10 4.89 6.89 7.58
C GLU A 10 6.08 6.11 8.16
N LYS A 11 5.90 5.38 9.27
CA LYS A 11 6.96 4.48 9.79
C LYS A 11 7.37 3.41 8.78
N SER A 12 6.49 3.13 7.82
CA SER A 12 6.73 2.24 6.69
C SER A 12 7.21 2.99 5.44
N GLU A 13 7.57 4.28 5.47
CA GLU A 13 8.05 5.02 4.29
C GLU A 13 9.28 4.40 3.66
N LYS A 14 10.19 3.84 4.46
CA LYS A 14 11.34 3.05 3.96
C LYS A 14 10.92 1.87 3.10
N TYR A 15 9.72 1.36 3.33
CA TYR A 15 9.13 0.29 2.55
C TYR A 15 8.16 0.83 1.51
N LEU A 16 7.74 2.10 1.61
CA LEU A 16 6.87 2.71 0.63
C LEU A 16 7.59 2.81 -0.70
N ASP A 17 8.88 3.15 -0.76
CA ASP A 17 9.67 3.06 -2.00
C ASP A 17 9.71 1.63 -2.56
N ALA A 18 9.95 0.63 -1.70
CA ALA A 18 9.98 -0.79 -2.10
C ALA A 18 8.61 -1.27 -2.61
N PHE A 19 7.53 -0.82 -1.97
CA PHE A 19 6.16 -1.17 -2.31
C PHE A 19 5.56 -0.23 -3.35
N GLU A 20 6.14 0.93 -3.65
CA GLU A 20 5.55 1.93 -4.55
C GLU A 20 5.35 1.31 -5.93
N SER A 21 6.35 0.55 -6.40
CA SER A 21 6.25 -0.18 -7.66
C SER A 21 5.14 -1.24 -7.64
N ILE A 22 4.88 -1.87 -6.50
CA ILE A 22 3.82 -2.89 -6.34
C ILE A 22 2.45 -2.20 -6.26
N ILE A 23 2.34 -1.19 -5.40
CA ILE A 23 1.14 -0.40 -5.17
C ILE A 23 0.71 0.31 -6.44
N ARG A 24 1.63 0.89 -7.23
CA ARG A 24 1.31 1.47 -8.55
C ARG A 24 0.91 0.43 -9.59
N LYS A 25 1.32 -0.82 -9.42
CA LYS A 25 0.98 -1.92 -10.33
C LYS A 25 -0.42 -2.47 -10.08
N TYR A 26 -0.85 -2.53 -8.81
CA TYR A 26 -2.14 -3.13 -8.41
C TYR A 26 -3.19 -2.11 -7.97
N GLY A 27 -2.75 -0.99 -7.40
CA GLY A 27 -3.60 0.08 -6.89
C GLY A 27 -4.08 0.98 -8.02
N THR A 28 -5.36 1.28 -8.00
CA THR A 28 -6.04 2.11 -8.99
C THR A 28 -5.86 3.59 -8.65
N ARG A 29 -5.81 3.92 -7.36
CA ARG A 29 -5.57 5.29 -6.89
C ARG A 29 -4.79 5.29 -5.58
N ILE A 30 -3.88 6.25 -5.44
CA ILE A 30 -3.05 6.45 -4.25
C ILE A 30 -3.29 7.88 -3.76
N SER A 31 -3.76 8.01 -2.54
CA SER A 31 -4.02 9.27 -1.86
C SER A 31 -3.06 9.41 -0.69
N LYS A 32 -2.29 10.50 -0.67
CA LYS A 32 -1.39 10.84 0.45
C LYS A 32 -2.13 11.76 1.42
N ILE A 33 -2.27 11.32 2.66
CA ILE A 33 -2.99 11.98 3.74
C ILE A 33 -1.98 12.33 4.83
N SER A 34 -1.60 13.61 4.95
CA SER A 34 -0.78 14.06 6.08
C SER A 34 -1.64 14.23 7.31
N THR A 35 -1.38 13.44 8.34
CA THR A 35 -2.02 13.51 9.66
C THR A 35 -1.06 14.09 10.70
N LYS A 36 -1.57 14.48 11.86
CA LYS A 36 -0.77 15.03 12.96
C LYS A 36 0.27 14.04 13.51
N ASP A 37 0.02 12.74 13.33
CA ASP A 37 0.85 11.61 13.77
C ASP A 37 1.77 11.06 12.66
N GLY A 38 1.77 11.70 11.49
CA GLY A 38 2.59 11.34 10.33
C GLY A 38 1.80 11.25 9.03
N THR A 39 2.48 10.88 7.97
CA THR A 39 1.91 10.64 6.65
C THR A 39 1.24 9.27 6.57
N VAL A 40 0.05 9.23 5.98
CA VAL A 40 -0.72 8.02 5.72
C VAL A 40 -0.98 7.94 4.22
N TYR A 41 -0.81 6.77 3.62
CA TYR A 41 -1.07 6.52 2.22
C TYR A 41 -2.29 5.60 2.12
N GLU A 42 -3.36 6.12 1.53
CA GLU A 42 -4.57 5.36 1.21
C GLU A 42 -4.49 4.89 -0.25
N ILE A 43 -4.66 3.60 -0.44
CA ILE A 43 -4.57 2.96 -1.76
C ILE A 43 -5.91 2.30 -2.04
N GLU A 44 -6.53 2.69 -3.14
CA GLU A 44 -7.79 2.13 -3.64
C GLU A 44 -7.50 1.01 -4.65
N PHE A 45 -8.25 -0.07 -4.56
CA PHE A 45 -8.20 -1.20 -5.47
C PHE A 45 -9.58 -1.46 -6.08
N ASP A 46 -9.59 -1.76 -7.39
CA ASP A 46 -10.81 -2.16 -8.11
C ASP A 46 -11.42 -3.48 -7.61
N SER A 47 -10.61 -4.35 -7.01
CA SER A 47 -11.08 -5.62 -6.48
C SER A 47 -10.32 -6.03 -5.22
N SER A 48 -11.00 -6.81 -4.37
CA SER A 48 -10.39 -7.42 -3.18
C SER A 48 -9.24 -8.34 -3.57
N GLU A 49 -9.32 -9.00 -4.74
CA GLU A 49 -8.26 -9.87 -5.27
C GLU A 49 -6.97 -9.10 -5.60
N LEU A 50 -7.08 -7.91 -6.20
CA LEU A 50 -5.93 -7.04 -6.44
C LEU A 50 -5.30 -6.56 -5.14
N MET A 51 -6.12 -6.21 -4.14
CA MET A 51 -5.65 -5.87 -2.80
C MET A 51 -4.90 -7.05 -2.15
N ASP A 52 -5.44 -8.27 -2.22
CA ASP A 52 -4.79 -9.47 -1.66
C ASP A 52 -3.49 -9.82 -2.40
N ASN A 53 -3.47 -9.71 -3.73
CA ASN A 53 -2.26 -9.92 -4.52
C ASN A 53 -1.19 -8.87 -4.18
N CYS A 54 -1.58 -7.61 -4.01
CA CYS A 54 -0.69 -6.54 -3.56
C CYS A 54 -0.13 -6.84 -2.16
N LYS A 55 -0.98 -7.23 -1.20
CA LYS A 55 -0.54 -7.63 0.16
C LYS A 55 0.43 -8.80 0.13
N LYS A 56 0.16 -9.82 -0.69
CA LYS A 56 1.06 -10.98 -0.87
C LYS A 56 2.40 -10.56 -1.44
N ALA A 57 2.42 -9.69 -2.45
CA ALA A 57 3.65 -9.21 -3.07
C ALA A 57 4.49 -8.36 -2.09
N ILE A 58 3.84 -7.48 -1.31
CA ILE A 58 4.47 -6.72 -0.23
C ILE A 58 5.06 -7.68 0.82
N SER A 59 4.26 -8.64 1.30
CA SER A 59 4.70 -9.65 2.27
C SER A 59 5.81 -10.55 1.74
N GLN A 60 5.91 -10.78 0.42
CA GLN A 60 7.01 -11.55 -0.20
C GLN A 60 8.30 -10.75 -0.35
N GLN A 61 8.25 -9.41 -0.38
CA GLN A 61 9.45 -8.58 -0.32
C GLN A 61 9.93 -8.30 1.12
N LEU A 62 9.02 -8.38 2.11
CA LEU A 62 9.33 -8.25 3.54
C LEU A 62 10.21 -9.33 4.21
N PRO A 63 10.33 -10.61 3.78
CA PRO A 63 11.16 -11.60 4.48
C PRO A 63 12.64 -11.24 4.62
N ASN A 64 13.15 -10.25 3.87
CA ASN A 64 14.54 -9.76 3.97
C ASN A 64 14.72 -8.56 4.91
N LEU A 65 13.76 -8.27 5.79
CA LEU A 65 13.73 -7.05 6.59
C LEU A 65 13.74 -7.26 8.12
N TYR A 66 14.08 -8.48 8.58
CA TYR A 66 14.24 -8.83 9.99
C TYR A 66 15.68 -9.23 10.34
#